data_AF-A0A5C7R534-F1
#
_entry.id   AF-A0A5C7R534-F1
#
_cell.length_a   1.000
_cell.length_b   1.000
_cell.length_c   1.000
_cell.angle_alpha   90.00
_cell.angle_beta   90.00
_cell.angle_gamma   90.00
#
_symmetry.space_group_name_H-M   'P 1'
#
loop_
_entity.id
_entity.type
_entity.pdbx_description
1 polymer ?
#
loop_
_entity_poly.entity_id
_entity_poly.type
_entity_poly.pdbx_seq_one_letter_code
_entity_poly.pdbx_strand_id
1 'polypeptide(L)'
;MSSPSAPRKIVAISGSGISAESGLPTFRDANGLWRNHDWRDLASPEGWRRHPELVLEFYNERRAKAAEARPNAAHIALAELQSAYEVVIVTQNVDDLHERAGSTKVIHLHGQLTWARGTSPRRLRQRIGANPIRIGDLCEDGTQLRPDIVWFGENVPLMNVAIEEIADADKVLVVGTSLTVYPAASLVDEARPDAEKALCALDIDIAPRGYEWLRGPATEQVPALARRWLAQARGDRSSFHRYRASRRTTCERFTGIAMKHPNDVSTPADHLDQAFTRTSPYGTRAEPTYSGALSFLRRRYSKSLAEADVAVIGIPFDLSTTNRPGARFGPRAIRQASASLAWCGPYAWDFDPCERLRVVDWGDVFFDPGRPEQAPEAIRKCYRSIVAAGVTPLSLGGDHFVSYPIMQALRERHGPLALIHFDAHSDTWEDPDDRIDHGTMFWHAAKNGIVDPAYSVQVGMRTLNANTHGYRVLDARWLHTYGVDACVAEIRARIGTRHCYVSFDIDFLDPAFAPGTGTPVVGGFSTHDALRLIRGLAGLNIVGMDVVEVAPPYDHADITALAGASIAQELLAAYASRFQASA
;
A
#
# COMPACT_ATOMS: atom_id res chain seq x y z
N MET A 1 -40.65 -14.02 -10.43
CA MET A 1 -40.08 -13.04 -11.38
C MET A 1 -38.75 -12.60 -10.81
N SER A 2 -37.63 -13.04 -11.39
CA SER A 2 -36.31 -12.61 -10.96
C SER A 2 -36.16 -11.12 -11.28
N SER A 3 -35.73 -10.33 -10.28
CA SER A 3 -35.28 -8.96 -10.50
C SER A 3 -34.31 -8.93 -11.69
N PRO A 4 -34.42 -7.98 -12.64
CA PRO A 4 -33.40 -7.82 -13.67
C PRO A 4 -32.06 -7.56 -12.97
N SER A 5 -31.04 -8.37 -13.30
CA SER A 5 -29.67 -8.13 -12.83
C SER A 5 -29.28 -6.70 -13.18
N ALA A 6 -28.72 -5.96 -12.22
CA ALA A 6 -28.23 -4.60 -12.45
C ALA A 6 -27.34 -4.54 -13.71
N PRO A 7 -27.43 -3.48 -14.51
CA PRO A 7 -26.56 -3.31 -15.67
C PRO A 7 -25.10 -3.25 -15.22
N ARG A 8 -24.21 -3.90 -15.98
CA ARG A 8 -22.76 -3.87 -15.71
C ARG A 8 -22.22 -2.45 -15.86
N LYS A 9 -21.36 -2.02 -14.94
CA LYS A 9 -20.84 -0.65 -14.87
C LYS A 9 -19.41 -0.53 -15.42
N ILE A 10 -19.18 0.48 -16.24
CA ILE A 10 -17.87 0.89 -16.75
C ILE A 10 -17.58 2.31 -16.25
N VAL A 11 -16.39 2.52 -15.69
CA VAL A 11 -15.89 3.85 -15.38
C VAL A 11 -14.68 4.19 -16.24
N ALA A 12 -14.71 5.33 -16.92
CA ALA A 12 -13.58 5.84 -17.67
C ALA A 12 -12.99 7.09 -16.99
N ILE A 13 -11.78 6.96 -16.45
CA ILE A 13 -10.98 8.06 -15.91
C ILE A 13 -10.21 8.71 -17.07
N SER A 14 -10.53 9.96 -17.41
CA SER A 14 -9.95 10.63 -18.58
C SER A 14 -9.18 11.90 -18.22
N GLY A 15 -8.10 12.17 -18.95
CA GLY A 15 -7.33 13.41 -18.88
C GLY A 15 -7.03 14.01 -20.26
N SER A 16 -6.19 15.05 -20.30
CA SER A 16 -6.06 15.93 -21.48
C SER A 16 -5.62 15.21 -22.75
N GLY A 17 -4.89 14.11 -22.63
CA GLY A 17 -4.43 13.30 -23.76
C GLY A 17 -5.57 12.65 -24.56
N ILE A 18 -6.77 12.46 -24.00
CA ILE A 18 -7.91 11.96 -24.78
C ILE A 18 -8.40 13.02 -25.79
N SER A 19 -8.23 14.30 -25.48
CA SER A 19 -8.67 15.44 -26.29
C SER A 19 -7.59 15.97 -27.23
N ALA A 20 -6.35 15.46 -27.15
CA ALA A 20 -5.21 15.92 -27.95
C ALA A 20 -5.50 15.85 -29.46
N GLU A 21 -6.02 14.72 -29.92
CA GLU A 21 -6.38 14.47 -31.33
C GLU A 21 -7.67 15.22 -31.76
N SER A 22 -8.35 15.89 -30.83
CA SER A 22 -9.45 16.81 -31.11
C SER A 22 -9.01 18.26 -31.33
N GLY A 23 -7.68 18.52 -31.35
CA GLY A 23 -7.11 19.85 -31.53
C GLY A 23 -6.96 20.67 -30.25
N LEU A 24 -7.19 20.05 -29.07
CA LEU A 24 -6.99 20.70 -27.79
C LEU A 24 -5.58 20.37 -27.26
N PRO A 25 -4.71 21.37 -27.03
CA PRO A 25 -3.35 21.14 -26.59
C PRO A 25 -3.30 20.50 -25.20
N THR A 26 -2.38 19.56 -24.99
CA THR A 26 -2.13 19.02 -23.65
C THR A 26 -1.25 19.98 -22.84
N PHE A 27 -1.19 19.78 -21.53
CA PHE A 27 -0.34 20.58 -20.65
C PHE A 27 1.17 20.31 -20.84
N ARG A 28 1.56 19.23 -21.53
CA ARG A 28 2.94 18.69 -21.57
C ARG A 28 3.61 18.67 -22.94
N ASP A 29 2.93 19.05 -24.02
CA ASP A 29 3.54 19.04 -25.35
C ASP A 29 4.70 20.06 -25.47
N ALA A 30 5.56 19.92 -26.48
CA ALA A 30 6.61 20.89 -26.81
C ALA A 30 6.08 22.33 -27.03
N ASN A 31 4.76 22.47 -27.24
CA ASN A 31 3.99 23.72 -27.31
C ASN A 31 2.98 23.87 -26.14
N GLY A 32 3.26 23.26 -25.00
CA GLY A 32 2.36 23.12 -23.86
C GLY A 32 1.95 24.43 -23.20
N LEU A 33 0.79 24.41 -22.54
CA LEU A 33 0.07 25.60 -22.05
C LEU A 33 0.83 26.45 -21.02
N TRP A 34 1.88 25.91 -20.38
CA TRP A 34 2.66 26.58 -19.33
C TRP A 34 3.95 27.23 -19.82
N ARG A 35 4.26 27.16 -21.12
CA ARG A 35 5.55 27.64 -21.64
C ARG A 35 5.71 29.16 -21.59
N ASN A 36 4.61 29.90 -21.66
CA ASN A 36 4.61 31.36 -21.74
C ASN A 36 4.27 32.07 -20.41
N HIS A 37 3.70 31.35 -19.44
CA HIS A 37 3.25 31.88 -18.15
C HIS A 37 3.28 30.79 -17.07
N ASP A 38 3.73 31.11 -15.85
CA ASP A 38 3.72 30.18 -14.70
C ASP A 38 2.27 29.82 -14.34
N TRP A 39 2.01 28.54 -14.08
CA TRP A 39 0.69 28.07 -13.68
C TRP A 39 0.18 28.76 -12.41
N ARG A 40 1.08 29.19 -11.53
CA ARG A 40 0.75 29.95 -10.32
C ARG A 40 0.10 31.30 -10.64
N ASP A 41 0.35 31.87 -11.81
CA ASP A 41 -0.25 33.15 -12.21
C ASP A 41 -1.61 32.98 -12.87
N LEU A 42 -1.92 31.76 -13.36
CA LEU A 42 -3.09 31.52 -14.22
C LEU A 42 -4.12 30.57 -13.61
N ALA A 43 -3.69 29.62 -12.78
CA ALA A 43 -4.51 28.54 -12.25
C ALA A 43 -4.38 28.42 -10.72
N SER A 44 -4.28 29.56 -10.02
CA SER A 44 -4.29 29.65 -8.56
C SER A 44 -5.18 30.81 -8.06
N PRO A 45 -5.72 30.74 -6.84
CA PRO A 45 -6.39 31.89 -6.22
C PRO A 45 -5.49 33.13 -6.09
N GLU A 46 -4.18 32.96 -5.93
CA GLU A 46 -3.18 34.03 -5.84
C GLU A 46 -3.01 34.73 -7.19
N GLY A 47 -2.94 33.95 -8.28
CA GLY A 47 -2.85 34.46 -9.65
C GLY A 47 -4.07 35.29 -10.02
N TRP A 48 -5.26 34.78 -9.71
CA TRP A 48 -6.52 35.51 -9.88
C TRP A 48 -6.55 36.84 -9.14
N ARG A 49 -6.09 36.88 -7.89
CA ARG A 49 -6.04 38.13 -7.11
C ARG A 49 -5.05 39.14 -7.67
N ARG A 50 -3.94 38.68 -8.26
CA ARG A 50 -2.90 39.56 -8.80
C ARG A 50 -3.25 40.07 -10.21
N HIS A 51 -3.73 39.20 -11.08
CA HIS A 51 -3.91 39.48 -12.51
C HIS A 51 -5.22 38.87 -13.06
N PRO A 52 -6.41 39.29 -12.59
CA PRO A 52 -7.68 38.66 -12.97
C PRO A 52 -7.95 38.76 -14.48
N GLU A 53 -7.56 39.86 -15.13
CA GLU A 53 -7.68 40.05 -16.59
C GLU A 53 -6.91 38.99 -17.38
N LEU A 54 -5.66 38.72 -16.99
CA LEU A 54 -4.80 37.71 -17.62
C LEU A 54 -5.40 36.30 -17.45
N VAL A 55 -5.92 36.00 -16.26
CA VAL A 55 -6.61 34.73 -16.00
C VAL A 55 -7.85 34.60 -16.89
N LEU A 56 -8.66 35.65 -16.99
CA LEU A 56 -9.85 35.65 -17.86
C LEU A 56 -9.48 35.45 -19.32
N GLU A 57 -8.47 36.17 -19.84
CA GLU A 57 -7.99 36.01 -21.21
C GLU A 57 -7.55 34.57 -21.50
N PHE A 58 -6.74 33.99 -20.60
CA PHE A 58 -6.26 32.61 -20.69
C PHE A 58 -7.41 31.61 -20.81
N TYR A 59 -8.44 31.70 -19.96
CA TYR A 59 -9.57 30.77 -20.01
C TYR A 59 -10.57 31.09 -21.12
N ASN A 60 -10.70 32.35 -21.54
CA ASN A 60 -11.51 32.76 -22.69
C ASN A 60 -10.97 32.17 -24.00
N GLU A 61 -9.65 32.23 -24.21
CA GLU A 61 -9.00 31.62 -25.38
C GLU A 61 -9.27 30.11 -25.44
N ARG A 62 -9.13 29.42 -24.30
CA ARG A 62 -9.37 27.98 -24.19
C ARG A 62 -10.83 27.61 -24.44
N ARG A 63 -11.76 28.42 -23.95
CA ARG A 63 -13.19 28.23 -24.20
C ARG A 63 -13.53 28.36 -25.68
N ALA A 64 -12.96 29.35 -26.36
CA ALA A 64 -13.14 29.51 -27.80
C ALA A 64 -12.62 28.27 -28.58
N LYS A 65 -11.40 27.82 -28.27
CA LYS A 65 -10.82 26.61 -28.87
C LYS A 65 -11.64 25.34 -28.57
N ALA A 66 -12.13 25.17 -27.34
CA ALA A 66 -12.98 24.04 -26.95
C ALA A 66 -14.32 24.03 -27.71
N ALA A 67 -14.89 25.21 -28.00
CA ALA A 67 -16.11 25.32 -28.78
C ALA A 67 -15.93 24.85 -30.23
N GLU A 68 -14.75 25.07 -30.82
CA GLU A 68 -14.42 24.65 -32.19
C GLU A 68 -14.04 23.16 -32.29
N ALA A 69 -13.44 22.60 -31.23
CA ALA A 69 -13.04 21.20 -31.17
C ALA A 69 -14.24 20.27 -31.39
N ARG A 70 -13.99 19.06 -31.91
CA ARG A 70 -15.00 18.01 -32.10
C ARG A 70 -14.60 16.74 -31.35
N PRO A 71 -15.57 15.95 -30.84
CA PRO A 71 -15.22 14.68 -30.23
C PRO A 71 -14.56 13.76 -31.25
N ASN A 72 -13.51 13.07 -30.81
CA ASN A 72 -12.77 12.11 -31.64
C ASN A 72 -13.28 10.67 -31.43
N ALA A 73 -12.66 9.71 -32.12
CA ALA A 73 -13.05 8.30 -32.07
C ALA A 73 -13.05 7.70 -30.66
N ALA A 74 -12.17 8.15 -29.75
CA ALA A 74 -12.12 7.65 -28.38
C ALA A 74 -13.37 8.07 -27.58
N HIS A 75 -13.78 9.34 -27.71
CA HIS A 75 -14.99 9.86 -27.06
C HIS A 75 -16.25 9.14 -27.57
N ILE A 76 -16.34 8.96 -28.89
CA ILE A 76 -17.47 8.27 -29.53
C ILE A 76 -17.54 6.82 -29.05
N ALA A 77 -16.41 6.11 -29.01
CA ALA A 77 -16.36 4.72 -28.55
C ALA A 77 -16.79 4.57 -27.08
N LEU A 78 -16.44 5.53 -26.21
CA LEU A 78 -16.92 5.55 -24.83
C LEU A 78 -18.43 5.77 -24.74
N ALA A 79 -18.99 6.66 -25.55
CA ALA A 79 -20.43 6.88 -25.62
C ALA A 79 -21.18 5.64 -26.16
N GLU A 80 -20.62 4.92 -27.13
CA GLU A 80 -21.21 3.70 -27.71
C GLU A 80 -21.35 2.54 -26.71
N LEU A 81 -20.47 2.47 -25.70
CA LEU A 81 -20.54 1.46 -24.63
C LEU A 81 -21.84 1.54 -23.83
N GLN A 82 -22.48 2.72 -23.77
CA GLN A 82 -23.77 2.92 -23.10
C GLN A 82 -24.90 2.07 -23.69
N SER A 83 -24.74 1.53 -24.90
CA SER A 83 -25.70 0.60 -25.50
C SER A 83 -25.77 -0.76 -24.78
N ALA A 84 -24.77 -1.10 -23.98
CA ALA A 84 -24.66 -2.40 -23.30
C ALA A 84 -24.25 -2.31 -21.82
N TYR A 85 -23.80 -1.14 -21.35
CA TYR A 85 -23.28 -0.92 -20.01
C TYR A 85 -23.83 0.38 -19.41
N GLU A 86 -23.89 0.48 -18.09
CA GLU A 86 -23.87 1.78 -17.43
C GLU A 86 -22.46 2.36 -17.58
N VAL A 87 -22.31 3.55 -18.16
CA VAL A 87 -21.00 4.17 -18.36
C VAL A 87 -20.93 5.49 -17.61
N VAL A 88 -19.93 5.62 -16.74
CA VAL A 88 -19.61 6.84 -16.02
C VAL A 88 -18.26 7.36 -16.52
N ILE A 89 -18.23 8.61 -16.97
CA ILE A 89 -16.99 9.29 -17.31
C ILE A 89 -16.55 10.13 -16.11
N VAL A 90 -15.35 9.88 -15.60
CA VAL A 90 -14.69 10.74 -14.60
C VAL A 90 -13.58 11.49 -15.32
N THR A 91 -13.73 12.80 -15.51
CA THR A 91 -12.79 13.58 -16.32
C THR A 91 -12.04 14.62 -15.51
N GLN A 92 -10.73 14.69 -15.74
CA GLN A 92 -9.86 15.77 -15.29
C GLN A 92 -9.88 16.95 -16.27
N ASN A 93 -10.43 16.76 -17.48
CA ASN A 93 -10.59 17.82 -18.46
C ASN A 93 -11.73 18.76 -18.08
N VAL A 94 -11.72 19.92 -18.70
CA VAL A 94 -12.70 20.99 -18.47
C VAL A 94 -13.50 21.33 -19.75
N ASP A 95 -13.27 20.59 -20.84
CA ASP A 95 -14.06 20.66 -22.08
C ASP A 95 -15.34 19.80 -21.99
N ASP A 96 -16.23 19.89 -22.99
CA ASP A 96 -17.51 19.17 -23.05
C ASP A 96 -17.55 18.09 -24.16
N LEU A 97 -16.39 17.58 -24.57
CA LEU A 97 -16.31 16.66 -25.71
C LEU A 97 -16.92 15.28 -25.42
N HIS A 98 -16.93 14.82 -24.17
CA HIS A 98 -17.61 13.57 -23.77
C HIS A 98 -19.12 13.69 -23.93
N GLU A 99 -19.71 14.79 -23.44
CA GLU A 99 -21.14 15.07 -23.60
C GLU A 99 -21.52 15.20 -25.07
N ARG A 100 -20.70 15.90 -25.86
CA ARG A 100 -20.91 16.07 -27.31
C ARG A 100 -20.75 14.77 -28.10
N ALA A 101 -19.98 13.81 -27.60
CA ALA A 101 -19.90 12.46 -28.15
C ALA A 101 -21.13 11.59 -27.80
N GLY A 102 -21.93 12.01 -26.82
CA GLY A 102 -23.14 11.33 -26.38
C GLY A 102 -23.03 10.64 -25.02
N SER A 103 -21.95 10.84 -24.25
CA SER A 103 -21.88 10.35 -22.86
C SER A 103 -22.90 11.08 -21.99
N THR A 104 -23.70 10.32 -21.24
CA THR A 104 -24.83 10.85 -20.47
C THR A 104 -24.53 11.07 -18.99
N LYS A 105 -23.53 10.37 -18.42
CA LYS A 105 -23.07 10.51 -17.03
C LYS A 105 -21.60 10.91 -17.00
N VAL A 106 -21.34 12.21 -16.80
CA VAL A 106 -19.98 12.79 -16.79
C VAL A 106 -19.74 13.57 -15.49
N ILE A 107 -18.66 13.21 -14.80
CA ILE A 107 -18.20 13.82 -13.55
C ILE A 107 -16.96 14.67 -13.87
N HIS A 108 -17.10 15.99 -13.82
CA HIS A 108 -16.03 16.96 -14.07
C HIS A 108 -15.29 17.30 -12.78
N LEU A 109 -14.13 16.71 -12.56
CA LEU A 109 -13.36 16.92 -11.32
C LEU A 109 -12.87 18.37 -11.21
N HIS A 110 -12.41 18.96 -12.30
CA HIS A 110 -11.81 20.29 -12.31
C HIS A 110 -12.73 21.40 -12.81
N GLY A 111 -14.04 21.14 -12.91
CA GLY A 111 -15.03 22.09 -13.41
C GLY A 111 -15.11 22.13 -14.93
N GLN A 112 -15.76 23.14 -15.51
CA GLN A 112 -16.14 23.17 -16.91
C GLN A 112 -15.96 24.56 -17.53
N LEU A 113 -15.37 24.62 -18.73
CA LEU A 113 -15.18 25.87 -19.49
C LEU A 113 -16.50 26.52 -19.92
N THR A 114 -17.55 25.73 -20.11
CA THR A 114 -18.88 26.23 -20.50
C THR A 114 -19.66 26.82 -19.32
N TRP A 115 -19.08 26.81 -18.12
CA TRP A 115 -19.64 27.36 -16.90
C TRP A 115 -18.72 28.46 -16.33
N ALA A 116 -19.34 29.37 -15.60
CA ALA A 116 -18.68 30.38 -14.78
C ALA A 116 -19.21 30.32 -13.36
N ARG A 117 -18.44 30.84 -12.41
CA ARG A 117 -18.85 30.93 -11.01
C ARG A 117 -18.45 32.26 -10.38
N GLY A 118 -19.18 32.68 -9.35
CA GLY A 118 -18.80 33.84 -8.53
C GLY A 118 -17.54 33.58 -7.70
N THR A 119 -16.90 34.65 -7.23
CA THR A 119 -15.76 34.58 -6.31
C THR A 119 -16.18 34.53 -4.84
N SER A 120 -17.49 34.56 -4.55
CA SER A 120 -17.98 34.43 -3.18
C SER A 120 -17.83 32.99 -2.65
N PRO A 121 -17.88 32.80 -1.32
CA PRO A 121 -17.92 31.46 -0.72
C PRO A 121 -19.14 30.63 -1.13
N ARG A 122 -20.22 31.26 -1.64
CA ARG A 122 -21.45 30.55 -2.07
C ARG A 122 -21.25 29.76 -3.35
N ARG A 123 -20.21 30.06 -4.14
CA ARG A 123 -19.81 29.36 -5.38
C ARG A 123 -20.99 29.12 -6.33
N LEU A 124 -21.87 30.10 -6.49
CA LEU A 124 -22.96 30.02 -7.46
C LEU A 124 -22.37 29.85 -8.86
N ARG A 125 -22.90 28.87 -9.61
CA ARG A 125 -22.45 28.50 -10.97
C ARG A 125 -23.54 28.86 -11.97
N GLN A 126 -23.13 29.39 -13.12
CA GLN A 126 -24.02 29.68 -14.25
C GLN A 126 -23.41 29.21 -15.56
N ARG A 127 -24.27 28.72 -16.47
CA ARG A 127 -23.83 28.25 -17.79
C ARG A 127 -23.65 29.45 -18.72
N ILE A 128 -22.49 29.55 -19.35
CA ILE A 128 -22.11 30.66 -20.25
C ILE A 128 -21.82 30.21 -21.69
N GLY A 129 -21.77 28.89 -21.95
CA GLY A 129 -21.50 28.36 -23.29
C GLY A 129 -20.10 28.75 -23.75
N ALA A 130 -19.98 29.33 -24.94
CA ALA A 130 -18.70 29.81 -25.48
C ALA A 130 -18.41 31.30 -25.18
N ASN A 131 -19.31 31.99 -24.46
CA ASN A 131 -19.17 33.42 -24.22
C ASN A 131 -17.91 33.74 -23.38
N PRO A 132 -17.19 34.83 -23.69
CA PRO A 132 -16.08 35.27 -22.87
C PRO A 132 -16.59 35.86 -21.54
N ILE A 133 -15.78 35.78 -20.50
CA ILE A 133 -15.99 36.48 -19.23
C ILE A 133 -15.08 37.73 -19.24
N ARG A 134 -15.64 38.89 -18.89
CA ARG A 134 -14.93 40.17 -18.77
C ARG A 134 -14.93 40.66 -17.33
N ILE A 135 -13.97 41.52 -17.01
CA ILE A 135 -14.02 42.27 -15.75
C ILE A 135 -15.29 43.11 -15.73
N GLY A 136 -16.02 43.04 -14.62
CA GLY A 136 -17.33 43.66 -14.44
C GLY A 136 -18.51 42.74 -14.75
N ASP A 137 -18.30 41.57 -15.36
CA ASP A 137 -19.36 40.56 -15.47
C ASP A 137 -19.59 39.92 -14.11
N LEU A 138 -20.75 40.17 -13.49
CA LEU A 138 -21.06 39.75 -12.14
C LEU A 138 -21.90 38.47 -12.10
N CYS A 139 -21.65 37.67 -11.08
CA CYS A 139 -22.48 36.53 -10.70
C CYS A 139 -23.75 37.04 -9.99
N GLU A 140 -24.75 36.18 -9.82
CA GLU A 140 -26.00 36.50 -9.12
C GLU A 140 -25.78 37.00 -7.68
N ASP A 141 -24.66 36.62 -7.05
CA ASP A 141 -24.27 37.09 -5.72
C ASP A 141 -23.55 38.45 -5.72
N GLY A 142 -23.45 39.12 -6.88
CA GLY A 142 -22.81 40.42 -7.06
C GLY A 142 -21.28 40.37 -7.13
N THR A 143 -20.66 39.20 -7.07
CA THR A 143 -19.20 39.05 -7.17
C THR A 143 -18.74 38.86 -8.61
N GLN A 144 -17.47 39.15 -8.90
CA GLN A 144 -16.87 38.97 -10.23
C GLN A 144 -17.02 37.51 -10.68
N LEU A 145 -17.52 37.30 -11.90
CA LEU A 145 -17.48 35.99 -12.54
C LEU A 145 -16.04 35.60 -12.82
N ARG A 146 -15.73 34.35 -12.50
CA ARG A 146 -14.51 33.66 -12.90
C ARG A 146 -14.85 32.36 -13.62
N PRO A 147 -13.90 31.77 -14.35
CA PRO A 147 -14.05 30.44 -14.91
C PRO A 147 -14.43 29.44 -13.81
N ASP A 148 -15.36 28.55 -14.12
CA ASP A 148 -15.73 27.45 -13.24
C ASP A 148 -14.68 26.34 -13.31
N ILE A 149 -13.48 26.67 -12.86
CA ILE A 149 -12.32 25.79 -12.89
C ILE A 149 -11.83 25.64 -11.46
N VAL A 150 -11.52 24.42 -11.05
CA VAL A 150 -10.86 24.17 -9.77
C VAL A 150 -9.38 24.52 -9.94
N TRP A 151 -8.94 25.56 -9.23
CA TRP A 151 -7.54 25.98 -9.26
C TRP A 151 -6.69 25.18 -8.28
N PHE A 152 -5.38 25.17 -8.53
CA PHE A 152 -4.43 24.60 -7.57
C PHE A 152 -4.56 25.32 -6.22
N GLY A 153 -4.64 24.53 -5.16
CA GLY A 153 -4.95 25.02 -3.80
C GLY A 153 -6.44 25.08 -3.46
N GLU A 154 -7.35 24.80 -4.40
CA GLU A 154 -8.78 24.67 -4.14
C GLU A 154 -9.19 23.20 -3.96
N ASN A 155 -10.23 22.96 -3.16
CA ASN A 155 -10.84 21.63 -3.00
C ASN A 155 -11.49 21.16 -4.31
N VAL A 156 -11.33 19.86 -4.61
CA VAL A 156 -11.94 19.13 -5.74
C VAL A 156 -13.28 18.53 -5.30
N PRO A 157 -14.43 19.18 -5.54
CA PRO A 157 -15.67 18.88 -4.81
C PRO A 157 -16.27 17.50 -5.13
N LEU A 158 -16.03 16.99 -6.34
CA LEU A 158 -16.62 15.73 -6.82
C LEU A 158 -15.69 14.52 -6.62
N MET A 159 -14.63 14.66 -5.83
CA MET A 159 -13.68 13.56 -5.58
C MET A 159 -14.37 12.34 -4.97
N ASN A 160 -15.14 12.52 -3.88
CA ASN A 160 -15.79 11.39 -3.19
C ASN A 160 -16.81 10.68 -4.09
N VAL A 161 -17.54 11.44 -4.92
CA VAL A 161 -18.49 10.86 -5.89
C VAL A 161 -17.75 10.02 -6.92
N ALA A 162 -16.60 10.49 -7.41
CA ALA A 162 -15.78 9.72 -8.34
C ALA A 162 -15.22 8.43 -7.71
N ILE A 163 -14.79 8.49 -6.44
CA ILE A 163 -14.33 7.32 -5.68
C ILE A 163 -15.43 6.25 -5.61
N GLU A 164 -16.65 6.66 -5.23
CA GLU A 164 -17.79 5.75 -5.11
C GLU A 164 -18.15 5.07 -6.44
N GLU A 165 -18.14 5.80 -7.55
CA GLU A 165 -18.44 5.23 -8.87
C GLU A 165 -17.38 4.23 -9.33
N ILE A 166 -16.09 4.51 -9.07
CA ILE A 166 -14.98 3.62 -9.45
C ILE A 166 -14.97 2.35 -8.60
N ALA A 167 -15.24 2.48 -7.30
CA ALA A 167 -15.30 1.34 -6.38
C ALA A 167 -16.42 0.34 -6.74
N ASP A 168 -17.45 0.78 -7.45
CA ASP A 168 -18.58 -0.05 -7.90
C ASP A 168 -18.45 -0.52 -9.38
N ALA A 169 -17.35 -0.21 -10.05
CA ALA A 169 -17.18 -0.51 -11.48
C ALA A 169 -16.77 -1.98 -11.74
N ASP A 170 -17.41 -2.62 -12.72
CA ASP A 170 -16.98 -3.94 -13.25
C ASP A 170 -15.77 -3.81 -14.18
N LYS A 171 -15.65 -2.65 -14.86
CA LYS A 171 -14.53 -2.34 -15.75
C LYS A 171 -14.08 -0.90 -15.56
N VAL A 172 -12.77 -0.68 -15.58
CA VAL A 172 -12.18 0.65 -15.45
C VAL A 172 -11.20 0.92 -16.59
N LEU A 173 -11.39 2.03 -17.28
CA LEU A 173 -10.44 2.54 -18.28
C LEU A 173 -9.80 3.82 -17.76
N VAL A 174 -8.47 3.88 -17.77
CA VAL A 174 -7.73 5.13 -17.61
C VAL A 174 -7.23 5.57 -18.98
N VAL A 175 -7.49 6.81 -19.39
CA VAL A 175 -7.13 7.27 -20.74
C VAL A 175 -6.64 8.72 -20.74
N GLY A 176 -5.55 8.97 -21.44
CA GLY A 176 -5.09 10.34 -21.72
C GLY A 176 -4.63 11.12 -20.48
N THR A 177 -4.24 10.44 -19.41
CA THR A 177 -3.70 11.07 -18.20
C THR A 177 -2.36 10.43 -17.83
N SER A 178 -1.43 11.25 -17.34
CA SER A 178 -0.13 10.83 -16.84
C SER A 178 -0.15 10.41 -15.37
N LEU A 179 -1.32 10.49 -14.71
CA LEU A 179 -1.49 10.12 -13.29
C LEU A 179 -0.54 10.87 -12.33
N THR A 180 -0.30 12.15 -12.58
CA THR A 180 0.60 12.97 -11.74
C THR A 180 -0.10 14.11 -10.99
N VAL A 181 -1.36 14.40 -11.32
CA VAL A 181 -2.10 15.54 -10.72
C VAL A 181 -2.91 15.01 -9.55
N TYR A 182 -2.37 15.18 -8.34
CA TYR A 182 -3.07 14.82 -7.10
C TYR A 182 -4.08 15.90 -6.70
N PRO A 183 -5.20 15.52 -6.08
CA PRO A 183 -5.60 14.16 -5.69
C PRO A 183 -6.15 13.26 -6.80
N ALA A 184 -6.51 13.77 -7.99
CA ALA A 184 -7.18 12.97 -9.03
C ALA A 184 -6.39 11.75 -9.53
N ALA A 185 -5.06 11.78 -9.44
CA ALA A 185 -4.19 10.65 -9.76
C ALA A 185 -4.45 9.39 -8.92
N SER A 186 -4.93 9.52 -7.67
CA SER A 186 -5.18 8.37 -6.78
C SER A 186 -6.45 7.59 -7.13
N LEU A 187 -7.33 8.12 -7.99
CA LEU A 187 -8.59 7.46 -8.35
C LEU A 187 -8.40 6.09 -9.01
N VAL A 188 -7.23 5.81 -9.57
CA VAL A 188 -6.91 4.50 -10.15
C VAL A 188 -6.86 3.38 -9.11
N ASP A 189 -6.60 3.73 -7.85
CA ASP A 189 -6.45 2.80 -6.72
C ASP A 189 -7.79 2.34 -6.16
N GLU A 190 -8.87 3.06 -6.46
CA GLU A 190 -10.23 2.75 -5.98
C GLU A 190 -10.90 1.62 -6.80
N ALA A 191 -10.30 1.25 -7.94
CA ALA A 191 -10.84 0.21 -8.80
C ALA A 191 -10.73 -1.15 -8.12
N ARG A 192 -11.85 -1.91 -8.12
CA ARG A 192 -11.90 -3.23 -7.49
C ARG A 192 -10.79 -4.16 -7.99
N PRO A 193 -10.28 -5.08 -7.14
CA PRO A 193 -9.28 -6.05 -7.56
C PRO A 193 -9.71 -6.90 -8.76
N ASP A 194 -10.99 -7.29 -8.81
CA ASP A 194 -11.58 -8.16 -9.83
C ASP A 194 -12.16 -7.43 -11.05
N ALA A 195 -12.14 -6.09 -11.06
CA ALA A 195 -12.55 -5.31 -12.23
C ALA A 195 -11.61 -5.54 -13.43
N GLU A 196 -12.15 -5.58 -14.65
CA GLU A 196 -11.31 -5.55 -15.85
C GLU A 196 -10.76 -4.13 -16.04
N LYS A 197 -9.44 -3.98 -15.93
CA LYS A 197 -8.76 -2.67 -15.87
C LYS A 197 -7.85 -2.48 -17.07
N ALA A 198 -7.97 -1.33 -17.75
CA ALA A 198 -7.14 -0.98 -18.90
C ALA A 198 -6.63 0.46 -18.80
N LEU A 199 -5.41 0.71 -19.27
CA LEU A 199 -4.77 2.02 -19.28
C LEU A 199 -4.27 2.36 -20.68
N CYS A 200 -4.78 3.44 -21.26
CA CYS A 200 -4.40 3.98 -22.56
C CYS A 200 -3.68 5.33 -22.37
N ALA A 201 -2.35 5.30 -22.33
CA ALA A 201 -1.52 6.49 -22.24
C ALA A 201 -0.23 6.31 -23.06
N LEU A 202 0.22 7.40 -23.69
CA LEU A 202 1.42 7.44 -24.54
C LEU A 202 2.70 7.43 -23.69
N ASP A 203 2.73 8.24 -22.62
CA ASP A 203 3.90 8.43 -21.76
C ASP A 203 3.53 8.22 -20.29
N ILE A 204 3.76 7.01 -19.80
CA ILE A 204 3.70 6.65 -18.38
C ILE A 204 4.95 5.83 -18.04
N ASP A 205 5.54 6.08 -16.89
CA ASP A 205 6.73 5.35 -16.45
C ASP A 205 6.36 3.92 -16.00
N ILE A 206 5.23 3.78 -15.31
CA ILE A 206 4.72 2.52 -14.75
C ILE A 206 3.18 2.51 -14.82
N ALA A 207 2.58 1.40 -15.28
CA ALA A 207 1.14 1.22 -15.25
C ALA A 207 0.64 0.84 -13.83
N PRO A 208 -0.50 1.37 -13.35
CA PRO A 208 -1.07 1.00 -12.05
C PRO A 208 -1.42 -0.49 -11.98
N ARG A 209 -1.44 -1.02 -10.76
CA ARG A 209 -1.57 -2.47 -10.52
C ARG A 209 -2.85 -3.04 -11.14
N GLY A 210 -2.67 -4.08 -11.96
CA GLY A 210 -3.78 -4.80 -12.58
C GLY A 210 -4.39 -4.13 -13.81
N TYR A 211 -3.84 -3.00 -14.27
CA TYR A 211 -4.25 -2.37 -15.53
C TYR A 211 -3.47 -2.95 -16.71
N GLU A 212 -4.19 -3.44 -17.73
CA GLU A 212 -3.61 -3.77 -19.04
C GLU A 212 -3.16 -2.48 -19.74
N TRP A 213 -1.87 -2.35 -20.03
CA TRP A 213 -1.36 -1.16 -20.73
C TRP A 213 -1.57 -1.27 -22.24
N LEU A 214 -2.48 -0.44 -22.75
CA LEU A 214 -2.76 -0.24 -24.16
C LEU A 214 -1.85 0.88 -24.70
N ARG A 215 -0.82 0.50 -25.46
CA ARG A 215 0.15 1.43 -26.03
C ARG A 215 -0.31 1.95 -27.38
N GLY A 216 -0.52 3.26 -27.47
CA GLY A 216 -0.84 3.93 -28.72
C GLY A 216 -1.83 5.10 -28.52
N PRO A 217 -2.21 5.78 -29.62
CA PRO A 217 -3.16 6.87 -29.58
C PRO A 217 -4.52 6.44 -29.01
N ALA A 218 -5.18 7.34 -28.28
CA ALA A 218 -6.48 7.05 -27.68
C ALA A 218 -7.53 6.76 -28.76
N THR A 219 -7.45 7.41 -29.91
CA THR A 219 -8.34 7.19 -31.06
C THR A 219 -8.24 5.80 -31.68
N GLU A 220 -7.18 5.04 -31.40
CA GLU A 220 -7.01 3.66 -31.87
C GLU A 220 -7.34 2.64 -30.77
N GLN A 221 -6.73 2.83 -29.60
CA GLN A 221 -6.79 1.85 -28.50
C GLN A 221 -8.15 1.82 -27.83
N VAL A 222 -8.79 2.97 -27.60
CA VAL A 222 -10.10 3.03 -26.93
C VAL A 222 -11.20 2.41 -27.79
N PRO A 223 -11.31 2.68 -29.10
CA PRO A 223 -12.28 1.97 -29.94
C PRO A 223 -12.04 0.46 -30.02
N ALA A 224 -10.79 0.01 -30.03
CA ALA A 224 -10.47 -1.42 -30.01
C ALA A 224 -10.95 -2.09 -28.72
N LEU A 225 -10.68 -1.46 -27.56
CA LEU A 225 -11.15 -1.92 -26.26
C LEU A 225 -12.69 -1.91 -26.17
N ALA A 226 -13.33 -0.84 -26.63
CA ALA A 226 -14.79 -0.73 -26.62
C ALA A 226 -15.45 -1.83 -27.45
N ARG A 227 -14.92 -2.15 -28.64
CA ARG A 227 -15.38 -3.30 -29.44
C ARG A 227 -15.21 -4.63 -28.70
N ARG A 228 -14.10 -4.82 -27.98
CA ARG A 228 -13.83 -6.02 -27.17
C ARG A 228 -14.89 -6.17 -26.07
N TRP A 229 -15.17 -5.11 -25.32
CA TRP A 229 -16.20 -5.12 -24.27
C TRP A 229 -17.62 -5.29 -24.82
N LEU A 230 -17.97 -4.62 -25.92
CA LEU A 230 -19.26 -4.85 -26.58
C LEU A 230 -19.42 -6.29 -27.10
N ALA A 231 -18.36 -6.90 -27.62
CA ALA A 231 -18.37 -8.30 -28.06
C ALA A 231 -18.55 -9.26 -26.87
N GLN A 232 -17.88 -9.02 -25.74
CA GLN A 232 -18.10 -9.76 -24.50
C GLN A 232 -19.56 -9.67 -24.05
N ALA A 233 -20.17 -8.47 -24.11
CA ALA A 233 -21.57 -8.29 -23.77
C ALA A 233 -22.54 -9.06 -24.68
N ARG A 234 -22.18 -9.27 -25.95
CA ARG A 234 -22.97 -10.03 -26.93
C ARG A 234 -22.78 -11.55 -26.81
N GLY A 235 -21.57 -12.01 -26.50
CA GLY A 235 -21.23 -13.43 -26.31
C GLY A 235 -21.83 -14.07 -25.05
N ASP A 236 -22.18 -13.26 -24.05
CA ASP A 236 -22.76 -13.69 -22.78
C ASP A 236 -24.22 -14.18 -22.87
N ARG A 237 -24.86 -14.07 -24.05
CA ARG A 237 -26.27 -14.45 -24.25
C ARG A 237 -26.52 -15.92 -24.59
N SER A 238 -25.50 -16.73 -24.94
CA SER A 238 -25.69 -18.11 -25.41
C SER A 238 -24.92 -19.21 -24.66
N SER A 239 -24.10 -18.88 -23.66
CA SER A 239 -23.29 -19.85 -22.91
C SER A 239 -23.70 -20.00 -21.45
N PHE A 240 -24.99 -20.17 -21.18
CA PHE A 240 -25.49 -20.63 -19.88
C PHE A 240 -25.63 -22.15 -19.86
N HIS A 241 -24.50 -22.87 -19.82
CA HIS A 241 -24.33 -24.24 -19.29
C HIS A 241 -22.94 -24.77 -19.71
N ARG A 242 -21.86 -24.27 -19.08
CA ARG A 242 -20.63 -25.08 -18.83
C ARG A 242 -19.51 -24.44 -18.01
N TYR A 243 -19.65 -23.21 -17.53
CA TYR A 243 -18.64 -22.60 -16.64
C TYR A 243 -19.21 -22.22 -15.26
N ARG A 244 -20.07 -23.10 -14.70
CA ARG A 244 -20.67 -22.93 -13.37
C ARG A 244 -20.40 -24.09 -12.40
N ALA A 245 -19.52 -25.02 -12.76
CA ALA A 245 -19.25 -26.23 -11.97
C ALA A 245 -17.84 -26.32 -11.36
N SER A 246 -16.96 -25.31 -11.49
CA SER A 246 -15.60 -25.41 -10.91
C SER A 246 -15.11 -24.23 -10.08
N ARG A 247 -15.89 -23.14 -9.89
CA ARG A 247 -15.52 -22.05 -8.95
C ARG A 247 -16.71 -21.40 -8.25
N ARG A 248 -17.64 -22.23 -7.75
CA ARG A 248 -18.54 -21.81 -6.69
C ARG A 248 -17.79 -21.87 -5.36
N THR A 249 -17.27 -20.72 -4.96
CA THR A 249 -16.93 -20.19 -3.62
C THR A 249 -15.74 -19.26 -3.83
N THR A 250 -15.90 -17.94 -3.83
CA THR A 250 -15.70 -17.16 -2.58
C THR A 250 -16.40 -15.80 -2.53
N CYS A 251 -17.20 -15.38 -3.52
CA CYS A 251 -17.91 -14.09 -3.43
C CYS A 251 -19.22 -14.12 -2.61
N GLU A 252 -19.70 -15.31 -2.20
CA GLU A 252 -20.78 -15.47 -1.20
C GLU A 252 -20.26 -15.76 0.21
N ARG A 253 -18.95 -15.58 0.50
CA ARG A 253 -18.41 -15.72 1.87
C ARG A 253 -18.20 -14.40 2.62
N PHE A 254 -18.48 -13.26 2.01
CA PHE A 254 -18.54 -11.97 2.73
C PHE A 254 -19.96 -11.52 3.10
N THR A 255 -21.01 -12.24 2.70
CA THR A 255 -22.38 -12.06 3.21
C THR A 255 -22.75 -13.08 4.30
N GLY A 256 -21.80 -13.92 4.73
CA GLY A 256 -21.96 -14.86 5.84
C GLY A 256 -21.23 -14.49 7.13
N ILE A 257 -20.37 -13.48 7.11
CA ILE A 257 -19.82 -12.87 8.33
C ILE A 257 -20.62 -11.61 8.53
N ALA A 258 -21.56 -11.64 9.47
CA ALA A 258 -22.10 -10.40 10.01
C ALA A 258 -20.91 -9.57 10.46
N MET A 259 -20.60 -8.47 9.75
CA MET A 259 -19.80 -7.40 10.32
C MET A 259 -20.64 -6.81 11.46
N LYS A 260 -20.57 -7.45 12.62
CA LYS A 260 -21.04 -6.84 13.85
C LYS A 260 -20.13 -5.65 14.09
N HIS A 261 -20.75 -4.49 14.21
CA HIS A 261 -20.09 -3.28 14.67
C HIS A 261 -19.24 -3.63 15.91
N PRO A 262 -18.00 -3.11 16.07
CA PRO A 262 -17.16 -3.42 17.24
C PRO A 262 -17.77 -3.00 18.60
N ASN A 263 -18.92 -2.33 18.58
CA ASN A 263 -19.74 -1.95 19.74
C ASN A 263 -21.13 -2.62 19.73
N ASP A 264 -21.33 -3.69 18.97
CA ASP A 264 -22.55 -4.49 19.08
C ASP A 264 -22.57 -5.18 20.45
N VAL A 265 -23.36 -4.60 21.37
CA VAL A 265 -23.52 -4.99 22.78
C VAL A 265 -24.19 -6.36 22.94
N SER A 266 -24.44 -7.08 21.84
CA SER A 266 -25.03 -8.43 21.84
C SER A 266 -24.00 -9.57 21.90
N THR A 267 -22.69 -9.28 22.01
CA THR A 267 -21.67 -10.32 22.19
C THR A 267 -21.68 -10.85 23.63
N PRO A 268 -21.89 -12.17 23.86
CA PRO A 268 -21.85 -12.75 25.21
C PRO A 268 -20.53 -12.45 25.94
N ALA A 269 -20.58 -12.38 27.27
CA ALA A 269 -19.40 -12.16 28.13
C ALA A 269 -18.29 -13.20 27.95
N ASP A 270 -18.58 -14.34 27.31
CA ASP A 270 -17.65 -15.46 27.07
C ASP A 270 -16.63 -15.23 25.93
N HIS A 271 -16.56 -14.01 25.37
CA HIS A 271 -15.73 -13.69 24.19
C HIS A 271 -14.52 -12.79 24.46
N LEU A 272 -14.26 -12.39 25.70
CA LEU A 272 -13.07 -11.61 26.09
C LEU A 272 -11.88 -12.50 26.44
N ASP A 273 -10.69 -11.90 26.45
CA ASP A 273 -9.43 -12.53 26.84
C ASP A 273 -9.07 -13.74 25.97
N GLN A 274 -9.18 -13.63 24.63
CA GLN A 274 -8.94 -14.76 23.72
C GLN A 274 -7.51 -15.30 23.84
N ALA A 275 -6.56 -14.52 24.38
CA ALA A 275 -5.24 -15.04 24.72
C ALA A 275 -5.28 -16.22 25.71
N PHE A 276 -6.30 -16.31 26.56
CA PHE A 276 -6.51 -17.39 27.53
C PHE A 276 -7.70 -18.30 27.17
N THR A 277 -8.80 -17.70 26.72
CA THR A 277 -10.12 -18.36 26.62
C THR A 277 -10.38 -19.03 25.28
N ARG A 278 -9.60 -18.72 24.23
CA ARG A 278 -9.87 -19.27 22.90
C ARG A 278 -9.74 -20.80 22.88
N THR A 279 -10.76 -21.44 22.32
CA THR A 279 -10.80 -22.91 22.14
C THR A 279 -10.18 -23.35 20.83
N SER A 280 -10.34 -22.57 19.75
CA SER A 280 -9.74 -22.84 18.45
C SER A 280 -8.37 -22.16 18.30
N PRO A 281 -7.36 -22.86 17.76
CA PRO A 281 -6.08 -22.26 17.39
C PRO A 281 -6.15 -21.51 16.05
N TYR A 282 -7.32 -21.33 15.45
CA TYR A 282 -7.49 -20.63 14.16
C TYR A 282 -8.39 -19.40 14.27
N GLY A 283 -8.24 -18.52 13.28
CA GLY A 283 -9.04 -17.31 13.05
C GLY A 283 -8.64 -16.11 13.91
N THR A 284 -8.98 -14.93 13.38
CA THR A 284 -9.00 -13.66 14.12
C THR A 284 -10.37 -13.43 14.72
N ARG A 285 -10.41 -12.92 15.96
CA ARG A 285 -11.64 -12.62 16.69
C ARG A 285 -11.54 -11.23 17.29
N ALA A 286 -12.53 -10.40 16.99
CA ALA A 286 -12.59 -9.06 17.55
C ALA A 286 -12.81 -9.10 19.06
N GLU A 287 -12.01 -8.31 19.77
CA GLU A 287 -12.19 -7.93 21.17
C GLU A 287 -12.19 -6.39 21.22
N PRO A 288 -12.83 -5.76 22.22
CA PRO A 288 -12.66 -4.34 22.46
C PRO A 288 -11.15 -4.03 22.59
N THR A 289 -10.64 -3.25 21.64
CA THR A 289 -9.18 -3.08 21.43
C THR A 289 -8.46 -2.58 22.69
N TYR A 290 -9.16 -1.81 23.52
CA TYR A 290 -8.64 -1.21 24.75
C TYR A 290 -8.67 -2.13 26.00
N SER A 291 -9.18 -3.37 25.89
CA SER A 291 -9.25 -4.33 27.01
C SER A 291 -8.71 -5.71 26.60
N GLY A 292 -8.95 -6.73 27.42
CA GLY A 292 -8.56 -8.11 27.15
C GLY A 292 -7.06 -8.38 27.29
N ALA A 293 -6.70 -9.65 27.46
CA ALA A 293 -5.32 -10.11 27.58
C ALA A 293 -4.47 -9.81 26.32
N LEU A 294 -3.31 -9.18 26.53
CA LEU A 294 -2.44 -8.65 25.47
C LEU A 294 -1.35 -9.64 25.06
N SER A 295 -1.72 -10.75 24.46
CA SER A 295 -0.80 -11.52 23.60
C SER A 295 -0.73 -10.89 22.21
N PHE A 296 0.32 -11.23 21.46
CA PHE A 296 0.45 -10.82 20.06
C PHE A 296 -0.79 -11.25 19.27
N LEU A 297 -1.47 -10.32 18.59
CA LEU A 297 -2.71 -10.53 17.83
C LEU A 297 -3.78 -11.36 18.57
N ARG A 298 -3.85 -11.25 19.91
CA ARG A 298 -4.76 -12.04 20.77
C ARG A 298 -4.62 -13.56 20.56
N ARG A 299 -3.42 -14.03 20.17
CA ARG A 299 -3.09 -15.45 20.04
C ARG A 299 -3.01 -16.13 21.39
N ARG A 300 -3.26 -17.44 21.46
CA ARG A 300 -3.27 -18.14 22.75
C ARG A 300 -1.88 -18.09 23.38
N TYR A 301 -1.79 -17.72 24.65
CA TYR A 301 -0.57 -17.92 25.43
C TYR A 301 -0.36 -19.41 25.68
N SER A 302 0.78 -19.96 25.26
CA SER A 302 1.11 -21.36 25.46
C SER A 302 2.61 -21.61 25.41
N LYS A 303 3.16 -22.29 26.42
CA LYS A 303 4.52 -22.85 26.36
C LYS A 303 4.60 -24.17 25.60
N SER A 304 3.46 -24.81 25.32
CA SER A 304 3.40 -26.00 24.46
C SER A 304 3.54 -25.59 23.00
N LEU A 305 4.47 -26.25 22.31
CA LEU A 305 4.70 -26.14 20.87
C LEU A 305 4.01 -27.26 20.09
N ALA A 306 3.32 -28.18 20.79
CA ALA A 306 2.57 -29.24 20.14
C ALA A 306 1.58 -28.60 19.17
N GLU A 307 1.64 -29.02 17.91
CA GLU A 307 0.70 -28.55 16.90
C GLU A 307 0.78 -27.03 16.61
N ALA A 308 1.86 -26.34 16.97
CA ALA A 308 2.07 -24.97 16.50
C ALA A 308 2.72 -24.99 15.11
N ASP A 309 2.28 -24.10 14.22
CA ASP A 309 2.98 -23.85 12.95
C ASP A 309 3.95 -22.67 13.12
N VAL A 310 3.56 -21.70 13.96
CA VAL A 310 4.36 -20.51 14.31
C VAL A 310 4.30 -20.26 15.82
N ALA A 311 5.46 -19.96 16.41
CA ALA A 311 5.57 -19.47 17.77
C ALA A 311 6.02 -18.01 17.76
N VAL A 312 5.23 -17.13 18.37
CA VAL A 312 5.61 -15.73 18.61
C VAL A 312 6.38 -15.65 19.91
N ILE A 313 7.60 -15.13 19.89
CA ILE A 313 8.52 -15.17 21.03
C ILE A 313 9.11 -13.79 21.27
N GLY A 314 9.00 -13.26 22.48
CA GLY A 314 9.69 -12.03 22.86
C GLY A 314 11.11 -12.28 23.38
N ILE A 315 12.06 -11.40 23.05
CA ILE A 315 13.43 -11.45 23.57
C ILE A 315 13.78 -10.08 24.19
N PRO A 316 13.42 -9.84 25.46
CA PRO A 316 13.56 -8.52 26.09
C PRO A 316 15.02 -8.20 26.49
N PHE A 317 15.91 -8.07 25.50
CA PHE A 317 17.35 -7.86 25.64
C PHE A 317 17.77 -6.55 24.96
N ASP A 318 18.53 -5.69 25.63
CA ASP A 318 19.11 -4.48 25.00
C ASP A 318 20.51 -4.14 25.53
N LEU A 319 21.20 -5.14 26.09
CA LEU A 319 22.50 -4.95 26.74
C LEU A 319 23.66 -4.85 25.75
N SER A 320 23.39 -5.02 24.46
CA SER A 320 24.36 -4.86 23.38
C SER A 320 24.22 -3.52 22.63
N THR A 321 23.24 -2.69 23.03
CA THR A 321 23.04 -1.36 22.46
C THR A 321 24.23 -0.44 22.71
N THR A 322 24.62 0.30 21.68
CA THR A 322 25.77 1.23 21.75
C THR A 322 25.39 2.68 22.09
N ASN A 323 24.10 3.02 21.99
CA ASN A 323 23.60 4.37 22.22
C ASN A 323 22.46 4.39 23.26
N ARG A 324 21.20 4.33 22.82
CA ARG A 324 20.03 4.47 23.69
C ARG A 324 19.46 3.09 24.02
N PRO A 325 19.45 2.67 25.30
CA PRO A 325 18.76 1.45 25.71
C PRO A 325 17.24 1.68 25.79
N GLY A 326 16.46 0.60 25.77
CA GLY A 326 15.00 0.66 25.84
C GLY A 326 14.32 -0.48 25.09
N ALA A 327 15.02 -1.13 24.16
CA ALA A 327 14.48 -2.21 23.35
C ALA A 327 14.07 -3.44 24.17
N ARG A 328 14.57 -3.61 25.41
CA ARG A 328 14.08 -4.66 26.32
C ARG A 328 12.58 -4.60 26.60
N PHE A 329 11.94 -3.43 26.42
CA PHE A 329 10.49 -3.27 26.58
C PHE A 329 9.71 -3.46 25.26
N GLY A 330 10.40 -3.56 24.13
CA GLY A 330 9.85 -3.74 22.78
C GLY A 330 8.84 -4.87 22.66
N PRO A 331 9.12 -6.11 23.14
CA PRO A 331 8.20 -7.22 22.98
C PRO A 331 6.83 -6.96 23.63
N ARG A 332 6.82 -6.27 24.78
CA ARG A 332 5.57 -5.91 25.47
C ARG A 332 4.80 -4.84 24.71
N ALA A 333 5.48 -3.82 24.21
CA ALA A 333 4.83 -2.74 23.45
C ALA A 333 4.25 -3.24 22.12
N ILE A 334 4.98 -4.09 21.39
CA ILE A 334 4.50 -4.70 20.15
C ILE A 334 3.24 -5.54 20.41
N ARG A 335 3.23 -6.36 21.47
CA ARG A 335 2.02 -7.11 21.86
C ARG A 335 0.84 -6.20 22.15
N GLN A 336 1.05 -5.14 22.94
CA GLN A 336 0.01 -4.16 23.23
C GLN A 336 -0.54 -3.51 21.97
N ALA A 337 0.33 -2.99 21.09
CA ALA A 337 -0.09 -2.33 19.86
C ALA A 337 -0.80 -3.29 18.89
N SER A 338 -0.40 -4.57 18.86
CA SER A 338 -1.02 -5.59 18.00
C SER A 338 -2.50 -5.87 18.32
N ALA A 339 -2.97 -5.50 19.51
CA ALA A 339 -4.39 -5.55 19.87
C ALA A 339 -5.27 -4.77 18.87
N SER A 340 -4.76 -3.64 18.36
CA SER A 340 -5.45 -2.79 17.39
C SER A 340 -5.51 -3.38 15.98
N LEU A 341 -4.76 -4.46 15.73
CA LEU A 341 -4.74 -5.18 14.45
C LEU A 341 -5.61 -6.44 14.49
N ALA A 342 -6.05 -6.87 15.67
CA ALA A 342 -6.73 -8.16 15.87
C ALA A 342 -8.26 -8.08 15.81
N TRP A 343 -8.84 -6.97 15.36
CA TRP A 343 -10.29 -6.84 15.20
C TRP A 343 -10.80 -7.31 13.82
N CYS A 344 -9.91 -7.44 12.84
CA CYS A 344 -10.20 -7.98 11.51
C CYS A 344 -8.94 -8.62 10.89
N GLY A 345 -9.11 -9.31 9.76
CA GLY A 345 -7.98 -9.82 8.99
C GLY A 345 -7.13 -8.69 8.38
N PRO A 346 -5.85 -8.95 8.05
CA PRO A 346 -4.96 -7.92 7.51
C PRO A 346 -5.44 -7.44 6.13
N TYR A 347 -5.51 -6.12 5.96
CA TYR A 347 -6.20 -5.45 4.84
C TYR A 347 -5.72 -5.85 3.43
N ALA A 348 -4.41 -6.03 3.22
CA ALA A 348 -3.83 -6.19 1.89
C ALA A 348 -3.63 -7.64 1.44
N TRP A 349 -4.16 -8.60 2.20
CA TRP A 349 -4.11 -10.03 1.90
C TRP A 349 -5.51 -10.55 1.61
N ASP A 350 -5.61 -11.50 0.68
CA ASP A 350 -6.85 -12.21 0.35
C ASP A 350 -7.20 -13.31 1.38
N PHE A 351 -6.51 -13.32 2.52
CA PHE A 351 -6.68 -14.26 3.61
C PHE A 351 -6.21 -13.70 4.94
N ASP A 352 -6.74 -14.29 6.02
CA ASP A 352 -6.19 -14.10 7.35
C ASP A 352 -5.10 -15.17 7.63
N PRO A 353 -3.84 -14.79 7.96
CA PRO A 353 -2.82 -15.76 8.31
C PRO A 353 -3.20 -16.63 9.51
N CYS A 354 -4.00 -16.10 10.44
CA CYS A 354 -4.47 -16.83 11.61
C CYS A 354 -5.51 -17.90 11.26
N GLU A 355 -6.14 -17.86 10.08
CA GLU A 355 -7.01 -18.93 9.58
C GLU A 355 -6.21 -20.08 8.97
N ARG A 356 -4.99 -19.80 8.48
CA ARG A 356 -4.13 -20.79 7.82
C ARG A 356 -3.10 -21.42 8.76
N LEU A 357 -2.71 -20.70 9.81
CA LEU A 357 -1.62 -21.09 10.71
C LEU A 357 -2.10 -21.19 12.16
N ARG A 358 -1.64 -22.23 12.85
CA ARG A 358 -1.75 -22.36 14.30
C ARG A 358 -0.65 -21.53 14.94
N VAL A 359 -0.98 -20.27 15.21
CA VAL A 359 -0.08 -19.31 15.85
C VAL A 359 -0.31 -19.30 17.36
N VAL A 360 0.77 -19.51 18.13
CA VAL A 360 0.79 -19.39 19.59
C VAL A 360 1.68 -18.21 19.99
N ASP A 361 1.27 -17.46 21.02
CA ASP A 361 2.20 -16.56 21.71
C ASP A 361 2.91 -17.38 22.79
N TRP A 362 4.19 -17.66 22.56
CA TRP A 362 5.00 -18.47 23.46
C TRP A 362 5.45 -17.69 24.69
N GLY A 363 5.23 -16.37 24.74
CA GLY A 363 5.78 -15.49 25.76
C GLY A 363 7.24 -15.17 25.47
N ASP A 364 8.03 -14.97 26.53
CA ASP A 364 9.41 -14.45 26.39
C ASP A 364 10.47 -15.50 26.69
N VAL A 365 11.66 -15.30 26.11
CA VAL A 365 12.89 -16.01 26.48
C VAL A 365 13.36 -15.50 27.84
N PHE A 366 13.73 -16.41 28.72
CA PHE A 366 14.35 -16.09 30.00
C PHE A 366 15.87 -16.20 29.89
N PHE A 367 16.56 -15.21 30.43
CA PHE A 367 18.00 -15.19 30.71
C PHE A 367 18.24 -14.34 31.96
N ASP A 368 19.36 -14.53 32.64
CA ASP A 368 19.72 -13.76 33.83
C ASP A 368 20.31 -12.41 33.41
N PRO A 369 19.63 -11.27 33.68
CA PRO A 369 20.17 -9.95 33.32
C PRO A 369 21.41 -9.58 34.12
N GLY A 370 21.68 -10.23 35.26
CA GLY A 370 22.93 -10.08 36.02
C GLY A 370 24.11 -10.83 35.41
N ARG A 371 23.89 -11.64 34.37
CA ARG A 371 24.90 -12.43 33.65
C ARG A 371 24.70 -12.32 32.14
N PRO A 372 24.89 -11.12 31.56
CA PRO A 372 24.62 -10.85 30.14
C PRO A 372 25.37 -11.77 29.18
N GLU A 373 26.54 -12.24 29.56
CA GLU A 373 27.36 -13.19 28.79
C GLU A 373 26.65 -14.53 28.53
N GLN A 374 25.63 -14.87 29.32
CA GLN A 374 24.84 -16.10 29.18
C GLN A 374 23.63 -15.95 28.25
N ALA A 375 23.22 -14.71 27.94
CA ALA A 375 22.06 -14.44 27.10
C ALA A 375 22.14 -15.11 25.71
N PRO A 376 23.27 -15.08 24.98
CA PRO A 376 23.36 -15.72 23.66
C PRO A 376 23.04 -17.22 23.70
N GLU A 377 23.61 -17.97 24.63
CA GLU A 377 23.36 -19.43 24.73
C GLU A 377 21.96 -19.72 25.26
N ALA A 378 21.42 -18.90 26.16
CA ALA A 378 20.03 -19.03 26.63
C ALA A 378 19.03 -18.86 25.47
N ILE A 379 19.22 -17.83 24.63
CA ILE A 379 18.43 -17.60 23.42
C ILE A 379 18.62 -18.80 22.48
N ARG A 380 19.85 -19.16 22.11
CA ARG A 380 20.12 -20.28 21.20
C ARG A 380 19.48 -21.59 21.66
N LYS A 381 19.58 -21.94 22.94
CA LYS A 381 18.96 -23.14 23.52
C LYS A 381 17.44 -23.11 23.43
N CYS A 382 16.82 -21.96 23.66
CA CYS A 382 15.37 -21.80 23.48
C CYS A 382 14.97 -22.01 22.01
N TYR A 383 15.68 -21.40 21.07
CA TYR A 383 15.35 -21.54 19.64
C TYR A 383 15.64 -22.94 19.10
N ARG A 384 16.65 -23.65 19.63
CA ARG A 384 16.87 -25.07 19.30
C ARG A 384 15.64 -25.94 19.60
N SER A 385 14.98 -25.72 20.74
CA SER A 385 13.78 -26.52 21.07
C SER A 385 12.58 -26.19 20.19
N ILE A 386 12.42 -24.91 19.81
CA ILE A 386 11.38 -24.45 18.87
C ILE A 386 11.60 -25.08 17.49
N VAL A 387 12.81 -24.97 16.96
CA VAL A 387 13.18 -25.48 15.64
C VAL A 387 13.13 -27.00 15.61
N ALA A 388 13.54 -27.69 16.68
CA ALA A 388 13.41 -29.16 16.79
C ALA A 388 11.95 -29.63 16.79
N ALA A 389 11.02 -28.82 17.31
CA ALA A 389 9.60 -29.12 17.32
C ALA A 389 8.90 -28.94 15.96
N GLY A 390 9.62 -28.51 14.92
CA GLY A 390 8.98 -28.25 13.62
C GLY A 390 8.42 -26.84 13.46
N VAL A 391 8.55 -25.97 14.47
CA VAL A 391 7.85 -24.69 14.55
C VAL A 391 8.71 -23.55 14.01
N THR A 392 8.11 -22.66 13.22
CA THR A 392 8.79 -21.46 12.70
C THR A 392 8.70 -20.33 13.72
N PRO A 393 9.81 -19.68 14.12
CA PRO A 393 9.76 -18.55 15.03
C PRO A 393 9.36 -17.25 14.32
N LEU A 394 8.50 -16.46 14.98
CA LEU A 394 8.33 -15.02 14.77
C LEU A 394 8.76 -14.29 16.04
N SER A 395 9.91 -13.64 15.99
CA SER A 395 10.53 -13.06 17.18
C SER A 395 10.22 -11.58 17.30
N LEU A 396 9.84 -11.16 18.50
CA LEU A 396 9.72 -9.76 18.86
C LEU A 396 10.97 -9.42 19.64
N GLY A 397 11.85 -8.66 19.02
CA GLY A 397 13.17 -8.36 19.55
C GLY A 397 13.13 -7.44 20.76
N GLY A 398 14.28 -7.42 21.41
CA GLY A 398 14.87 -6.19 21.88
C GLY A 398 15.90 -5.74 20.83
N ASP A 399 17.12 -5.44 21.22
CA ASP A 399 18.16 -4.99 20.29
C ASP A 399 18.51 -6.05 19.22
N HIS A 400 19.14 -5.61 18.13
CA HIS A 400 19.33 -6.44 16.95
C HIS A 400 20.28 -7.63 17.18
N PHE A 401 21.11 -7.62 18.24
CA PHE A 401 22.02 -8.73 18.55
C PHE A 401 21.27 -10.07 18.70
N VAL A 402 20.01 -10.03 19.17
CA VAL A 402 19.20 -11.23 19.40
C VAL A 402 19.04 -12.11 18.17
N SER A 403 19.12 -11.56 16.95
CA SER A 403 18.99 -12.30 15.69
C SER A 403 20.14 -13.31 15.49
N TYR A 404 21.32 -13.05 16.04
CA TYR A 404 22.49 -13.92 15.90
C TYR A 404 22.32 -15.30 16.55
N PRO A 405 22.02 -15.43 17.86
CA PRO A 405 21.76 -16.73 18.48
C PRO A 405 20.51 -17.44 17.92
N ILE A 406 19.52 -16.71 17.39
CA ILE A 406 18.36 -17.30 16.69
C ILE A 406 18.82 -18.02 15.42
N MET A 407 19.56 -17.32 14.55
CA MET A 407 20.04 -17.88 13.30
C MET A 407 21.03 -19.03 13.51
N GLN A 408 21.83 -18.99 14.59
CA GLN A 408 22.66 -20.13 14.98
C GLN A 408 21.83 -21.41 15.19
N ALA A 409 20.70 -21.31 15.89
CA ALA A 409 19.80 -22.44 16.11
C ALA A 409 19.09 -22.90 14.83
N LEU A 410 18.63 -21.96 13.99
CA LEU A 410 17.98 -22.28 12.71
C LEU A 410 18.93 -22.99 11.74
N ARG A 411 20.18 -22.55 11.68
CA ARG A 411 21.21 -23.14 10.81
C ARG A 411 21.45 -24.62 11.11
N GLU A 412 21.35 -25.04 12.38
CA GLU A 412 21.55 -26.44 12.78
C GLU A 412 20.57 -27.39 12.07
N ARG A 413 19.37 -26.91 11.69
CA ARG A 413 18.37 -27.69 10.95
C ARG A 413 18.35 -27.40 9.45
N HIS A 414 18.53 -26.13 9.06
CA HIS A 414 18.28 -25.69 7.69
C HIS A 414 19.56 -25.50 6.85
N GLY A 415 20.75 -25.63 7.46
CA GLY A 415 22.01 -25.27 6.84
C GLY A 415 22.23 -23.75 6.80
N PRO A 416 23.24 -23.26 6.05
CA PRO A 416 23.47 -21.83 5.88
C PRO A 416 22.24 -21.11 5.35
N LEU A 417 21.92 -19.95 5.94
CA LEU A 417 20.72 -19.18 5.64
C LEU A 417 21.02 -18.04 4.67
N ALA A 418 20.02 -17.67 3.88
CA ALA A 418 20.03 -16.39 3.18
C ALA A 418 19.37 -15.31 4.06
N LEU A 419 20.03 -14.19 4.30
CA LEU A 419 19.51 -13.10 5.12
C LEU A 419 18.82 -12.04 4.24
N ILE A 420 17.59 -11.68 4.60
CA ILE A 420 16.90 -10.49 4.11
C ILE A 420 16.85 -9.52 5.29
N HIS A 421 17.62 -8.44 5.21
CA HIS A 421 17.86 -7.51 6.31
C HIS A 421 17.35 -6.11 5.95
N PHE A 422 16.38 -5.59 6.71
CA PHE A 422 15.88 -4.23 6.57
C PHE A 422 16.36 -3.39 7.75
N ASP A 423 17.17 -2.37 7.49
CA ASP A 423 17.86 -1.62 8.55
C ASP A 423 18.47 -0.30 8.02
N ALA A 424 18.67 0.69 8.89
CA ALA A 424 19.53 1.85 8.59
C ALA A 424 21.04 1.53 8.66
N HIS A 425 21.40 0.46 9.35
CA HIS A 425 22.73 -0.02 9.66
C HIS A 425 23.06 -1.32 8.91
N SER A 426 24.35 -1.61 8.84
CA SER A 426 24.82 -2.82 8.16
C SER A 426 25.01 -3.98 9.13
N ASP A 427 25.14 -3.69 10.41
CA ASP A 427 25.51 -4.58 11.51
C ASP A 427 26.58 -5.64 11.18
N THR A 428 27.52 -5.20 10.36
CA THR A 428 28.61 -5.99 9.81
C THR A 428 29.96 -5.32 10.05
N TRP A 429 30.08 -4.46 11.06
CA TRP A 429 31.39 -3.96 11.48
C TRP A 429 32.21 -5.10 12.07
N GLU A 430 33.51 -5.14 11.74
CA GLU A 430 34.42 -6.20 12.22
C GLU A 430 34.67 -6.05 13.73
N ASP A 431 34.70 -7.17 14.45
CA ASP A 431 34.79 -7.16 15.91
C ASP A 431 35.44 -8.46 16.45
N PRO A 432 35.98 -8.49 17.69
CA PRO A 432 36.45 -9.74 18.31
C PRO A 432 35.33 -10.77 18.53
N ASP A 433 35.66 -12.06 18.43
CA ASP A 433 34.69 -13.17 18.42
C ASP A 433 33.83 -13.32 19.69
N ASP A 434 34.25 -12.74 20.81
CA ASP A 434 33.60 -12.83 22.13
C ASP A 434 32.71 -11.62 22.47
N ARG A 435 32.61 -10.63 21.59
CA ARG A 435 31.86 -9.41 21.85
C ARG A 435 30.36 -9.59 21.58
N ILE A 436 29.55 -8.96 22.44
CA ILE A 436 28.09 -8.89 22.35
C ILE A 436 27.74 -7.46 21.98
N ASP A 437 27.44 -7.23 20.70
CA ASP A 437 27.20 -5.90 20.13
C ASP A 437 26.16 -5.99 19.01
N HIS A 438 25.15 -5.12 19.04
CA HIS A 438 24.09 -5.10 18.04
C HIS A 438 24.57 -4.65 16.66
N GLY A 439 25.77 -4.05 16.53
CA GLY A 439 26.32 -3.61 15.25
C GLY A 439 27.27 -4.60 14.57
N THR A 440 27.53 -5.79 15.12
CA THR A 440 28.62 -6.65 14.62
C THR A 440 28.19 -8.10 14.35
N MET A 441 26.99 -8.46 14.81
CA MET A 441 26.51 -9.83 14.83
C MET A 441 26.30 -10.45 13.44
N PHE A 442 26.00 -9.66 12.39
CA PHE A 442 25.91 -10.18 11.01
C PHE A 442 27.27 -10.33 10.34
N TRP A 443 28.30 -9.62 10.81
CA TRP A 443 29.68 -9.95 10.45
C TRP A 443 30.06 -11.31 11.03
N HIS A 444 29.81 -11.54 12.32
CA HIS A 444 30.02 -12.85 12.94
C HIS A 444 29.19 -13.96 12.26
N ALA A 445 27.95 -13.66 11.88
CA ALA A 445 27.09 -14.61 11.16
C ALA A 445 27.72 -15.04 9.82
N ALA A 446 28.23 -14.09 9.03
CA ALA A 446 28.90 -14.38 7.77
C ALA A 446 30.22 -15.14 7.98
N LYS A 447 31.07 -14.62 8.88
CA LYS A 447 32.38 -15.22 9.21
C LYS A 447 32.24 -16.67 9.65
N ASN A 448 31.23 -16.99 10.45
CA ASN A 448 30.99 -18.33 10.98
C ASN A 448 30.14 -19.20 10.05
N GLY A 449 29.78 -18.73 8.85
CA GLY A 449 29.00 -19.46 7.85
C GLY A 449 27.56 -19.75 8.25
N ILE A 450 27.00 -18.97 9.18
CA ILE A 450 25.60 -19.06 9.61
C ILE A 450 24.70 -18.51 8.51
N VAL A 451 25.11 -17.38 7.93
CA VAL A 451 24.49 -16.80 6.74
C VAL A 451 25.47 -16.86 5.58
N ASP A 452 24.93 -16.97 4.37
CA ASP A 452 25.71 -16.89 3.13
C ASP A 452 25.54 -15.50 2.51
N PRO A 453 26.56 -14.60 2.59
CA PRO A 453 26.46 -13.25 2.04
C PRO A 453 26.19 -13.22 0.54
N ALA A 454 26.63 -14.24 -0.21
CA ALA A 454 26.44 -14.35 -1.65
C ALA A 454 24.97 -14.53 -2.06
N TYR A 455 24.09 -14.86 -1.11
CA TYR A 455 22.65 -14.94 -1.33
C TYR A 455 21.86 -14.06 -0.36
N SER A 456 22.55 -13.19 0.38
CA SER A 456 21.92 -12.29 1.35
C SER A 456 21.86 -10.86 0.81
N VAL A 457 20.90 -10.10 1.31
CA VAL A 457 20.59 -8.72 0.91
C VAL A 457 20.31 -7.86 2.13
N GLN A 458 20.87 -6.65 2.13
CA GLN A 458 20.65 -5.61 3.14
C GLN A 458 20.01 -4.40 2.47
N VAL A 459 18.97 -3.85 3.08
CA VAL A 459 18.06 -2.88 2.46
C VAL A 459 17.86 -1.70 3.39
N GLY A 460 18.03 -0.49 2.87
CA GLY A 460 17.73 0.76 3.60
C GLY A 460 18.91 1.39 4.33
N MET A 461 20.10 0.77 4.23
CA MET A 461 21.33 1.27 4.84
C MET A 461 21.58 2.73 4.49
N ARG A 462 21.88 3.52 5.51
CA ARG A 462 22.22 4.95 5.39
C ARG A 462 23.28 5.37 6.40
N THR A 463 24.03 4.39 6.88
CA THR A 463 25.29 4.54 7.60
C THR A 463 26.42 3.92 6.77
N LEU A 464 27.63 4.43 6.93
CA LEU A 464 28.77 4.01 6.12
C LEU A 464 29.48 2.82 6.79
N ASN A 465 29.53 1.70 6.08
CA ASN A 465 30.48 0.62 6.33
C ASN A 465 31.36 0.44 5.10
N ALA A 466 32.69 0.38 5.28
CA ALA A 466 33.66 0.30 4.20
C ALA A 466 33.63 -1.07 3.49
N ASN A 467 33.17 -2.11 4.19
CA ASN A 467 33.16 -3.47 3.69
C ASN A 467 31.73 -4.04 3.75
N THR A 468 31.24 -4.55 2.63
CA THR A 468 29.93 -5.20 2.57
C THR A 468 30.00 -6.69 2.86
N HIS A 469 31.19 -7.26 3.07
CA HIS A 469 31.41 -8.68 3.38
C HIS A 469 30.70 -9.66 2.42
N GLY A 470 30.47 -9.24 1.17
CA GLY A 470 29.79 -10.03 0.14
C GLY A 470 28.27 -9.89 0.09
N TYR A 471 27.65 -9.19 1.04
CA TYR A 471 26.22 -8.89 1.02
C TYR A 471 25.85 -8.00 -0.17
N ARG A 472 24.65 -8.22 -0.74
CA ARG A 472 24.05 -7.28 -1.68
C ARG A 472 23.45 -6.12 -0.89
N VAL A 473 24.03 -4.93 -1.02
CA VAL A 473 23.52 -3.72 -0.36
C VAL A 473 22.64 -2.93 -1.33
N LEU A 474 21.39 -2.70 -0.91
CA LEU A 474 20.42 -1.81 -1.54
C LEU A 474 20.21 -0.64 -0.56
N ASP A 475 21.15 0.30 -0.57
CA ASP A 475 21.18 1.42 0.38
C ASP A 475 19.97 2.36 0.22
N ALA A 476 19.80 3.30 1.14
CA ALA A 476 18.65 4.18 1.13
C ALA A 476 18.53 5.00 -0.16
N ARG A 477 19.66 5.44 -0.74
CA ARG A 477 19.69 6.19 -2.01
C ARG A 477 19.19 5.33 -3.16
N TRP A 478 19.63 4.08 -3.22
CA TRP A 478 19.18 3.12 -4.21
C TRP A 478 17.67 2.88 -4.08
N LEU A 479 17.17 2.59 -2.88
CA LEU A 479 15.75 2.29 -2.68
C LEU A 479 14.85 3.50 -2.97
N HIS A 480 15.26 4.72 -2.59
CA HIS A 480 14.56 5.95 -2.98
C HIS A 480 14.57 6.21 -4.50
N THR A 481 15.63 5.79 -5.19
CA THR A 481 15.78 6.01 -6.65
C THR A 481 14.99 5.00 -7.47
N TYR A 482 15.05 3.72 -7.11
CA TYR A 482 14.51 2.61 -7.91
C TYR A 482 13.18 2.08 -7.39
N GLY A 483 12.81 2.41 -6.15
CA GLY A 483 11.53 2.09 -5.54
C GLY A 483 11.40 0.65 -5.05
N VAL A 484 10.28 0.41 -4.36
CA VAL A 484 9.98 -0.86 -3.67
C VAL A 484 9.92 -2.05 -4.64
N ASP A 485 9.30 -1.91 -5.81
CA ASP A 485 9.09 -3.05 -6.70
C ASP A 485 10.42 -3.55 -7.30
N ALA A 486 11.35 -2.64 -7.63
CA ALA A 486 12.70 -3.01 -8.05
C ALA A 486 13.48 -3.68 -6.90
N CYS A 487 13.34 -3.17 -5.68
CA CYS A 487 13.94 -3.78 -4.50
C CYS A 487 13.45 -5.20 -4.26
N VAL A 488 12.14 -5.43 -4.35
CA VAL A 488 11.55 -6.78 -4.24
C VAL A 488 12.10 -7.69 -5.32
N ALA A 489 12.22 -7.23 -6.56
CA ALA A 489 12.81 -8.02 -7.64
C ALA A 489 14.26 -8.43 -7.34
N GLU A 490 15.10 -7.50 -6.86
CA GLU A 490 16.48 -7.76 -6.45
C GLU A 490 16.55 -8.76 -5.28
N ILE A 491 15.72 -8.58 -4.25
CA ILE A 491 15.64 -9.51 -3.11
C ILE A 491 15.32 -10.92 -3.61
N ARG A 492 14.27 -11.06 -4.43
CA ARG A 492 13.84 -12.39 -4.93
C ARG A 492 14.90 -13.04 -5.81
N ALA A 493 15.55 -12.26 -6.68
CA ALA A 493 16.63 -12.76 -7.53
C ALA A 493 17.85 -13.22 -6.70
N ARG A 494 18.21 -12.46 -5.65
CA ARG A 494 19.33 -12.77 -4.76
C ARG A 494 19.08 -14.02 -3.91
N ILE A 495 17.88 -14.15 -3.34
CA ILE A 495 17.50 -15.25 -2.44
C ILE A 495 17.24 -16.54 -3.23
N GLY A 496 16.49 -16.45 -4.33
CA GLY A 496 16.02 -17.60 -5.10
C GLY A 496 15.11 -18.51 -4.27
N THR A 497 15.46 -19.80 -4.18
CA THR A 497 14.68 -20.83 -3.47
C THR A 497 15.27 -21.23 -2.10
N ARG A 498 16.34 -20.56 -1.66
CA ARG A 498 17.07 -20.88 -0.43
C ARG A 498 16.23 -20.63 0.82
N HIS A 499 16.52 -21.38 1.88
CA HIS A 499 16.01 -21.07 3.21
C HIS A 499 16.47 -19.67 3.62
N CYS A 500 15.52 -18.78 3.91
CA CYS A 500 15.83 -17.41 4.28
C CYS A 500 15.33 -17.05 5.68
N TYR A 501 16.08 -16.14 6.30
CA TYR A 501 15.72 -15.46 7.54
C TYR A 501 15.42 -14.01 7.22
N VAL A 502 14.32 -13.47 7.74
CA VAL A 502 13.94 -12.06 7.55
C VAL A 502 14.13 -11.32 8.86
N SER A 503 15.08 -10.40 8.90
CA SER A 503 15.36 -9.53 10.04
C SER A 503 14.87 -8.13 9.72
N PHE A 504 13.99 -7.58 10.55
CA PHE A 504 13.47 -6.23 10.34
C PHE A 504 13.80 -5.35 11.54
N ASP A 505 14.80 -4.49 11.38
CA ASP A 505 15.06 -3.40 12.31
C ASP A 505 14.05 -2.29 12.09
N ILE A 506 13.37 -1.86 13.16
CA ILE A 506 12.38 -0.79 13.04
C ILE A 506 13.01 0.55 12.62
N ASP A 507 14.31 0.75 12.87
CA ASP A 507 15.06 1.93 12.45
C ASP A 507 15.32 1.98 10.94
N PHE A 508 14.99 0.92 10.18
CA PHE A 508 14.82 1.00 8.72
C PHE A 508 13.90 2.18 8.34
N LEU A 509 12.82 2.37 9.12
CA LEU A 509 11.88 3.45 8.94
C LEU A 509 12.51 4.80 9.29
N ASP A 510 12.03 5.87 8.65
CA ASP A 510 12.43 7.21 9.05
C ASP A 510 11.97 7.50 10.49
N PRO A 511 12.72 8.28 11.29
CA PRO A 511 12.31 8.66 12.65
C PRO A 511 10.94 9.37 12.71
N ALA A 512 10.43 9.91 11.60
CA ALA A 512 9.05 10.38 11.50
C ALA A 512 8.00 9.28 11.72
N PHE A 513 8.33 8.02 11.42
CA PHE A 513 7.45 6.85 11.53
C PHE A 513 7.88 5.90 12.65
N ALA A 514 9.15 5.86 13.01
CA ALA A 514 9.71 5.04 14.08
C ALA A 514 10.61 5.87 15.04
N PRO A 515 10.05 6.85 15.76
CA PRO A 515 10.83 7.62 16.74
C PRO A 515 11.34 6.75 17.91
N GLY A 516 10.64 5.66 18.21
CA GLY A 516 10.91 4.74 19.31
C GLY A 516 11.97 3.70 18.99
N THR A 517 13.20 4.12 18.69
CA THR A 517 14.35 3.23 18.44
C THR A 517 15.65 3.77 19.06
N GLY A 518 16.63 2.88 19.28
CA GLY A 518 17.90 3.20 19.94
C GLY A 518 18.86 4.06 19.10
N THR A 519 18.83 3.88 17.78
CA THR A 519 19.81 4.44 16.82
C THR A 519 19.12 5.11 15.63
N PRO A 520 18.24 6.11 15.82
CA PRO A 520 17.47 6.68 14.72
C PRO A 520 18.36 7.39 13.69
N VAL A 521 18.17 7.06 12.41
CA VAL A 521 18.87 7.71 11.28
C VAL A 521 17.84 8.29 10.30
N VAL A 522 17.93 9.59 10.03
CA VAL A 522 17.02 10.31 9.11
C VAL A 522 17.23 9.91 7.65
N GLY A 523 16.22 10.16 6.80
CA GLY A 523 16.23 9.79 5.38
C GLY A 523 15.80 8.35 5.15
N GLY A 524 15.07 7.77 6.10
CA GLY A 524 14.53 6.42 6.03
C GLY A 524 13.26 6.32 5.20
N PHE A 525 12.49 5.27 5.46
CA PHE A 525 11.32 4.92 4.67
C PHE A 525 10.02 5.07 5.47
N SER A 526 8.91 5.15 4.73
CA SER A 526 7.59 5.16 5.36
C SER A 526 7.16 3.75 5.76
N THR A 527 6.20 3.66 6.68
CA THR A 527 5.53 2.38 6.97
C THR A 527 4.89 1.79 5.72
N HIS A 528 4.38 2.62 4.79
CA HIS A 528 3.84 2.15 3.52
C HIS A 528 4.88 1.37 2.69
N ASP A 529 6.11 1.89 2.58
CA ASP A 529 7.19 1.23 1.85
C ASP A 529 7.56 -0.11 2.49
N ALA A 530 7.71 -0.14 3.82
CA ALA A 530 8.03 -1.34 4.59
C ALA A 530 6.98 -2.45 4.39
N LEU A 531 5.69 -2.14 4.55
CA LEU A 531 4.62 -3.14 4.37
C LEU A 531 4.59 -3.66 2.92
N ARG A 532 4.86 -2.81 1.92
CA ARG A 532 4.96 -3.25 0.51
C ARG A 532 6.16 -4.16 0.26
N LEU A 533 7.33 -3.85 0.83
CA LEU A 533 8.53 -4.69 0.75
C LEU A 533 8.26 -6.09 1.31
N ILE A 534 7.66 -6.16 2.50
CA ILE A 534 7.35 -7.43 3.18
C ILE A 534 6.34 -8.26 2.37
N ARG A 535 5.28 -7.64 1.84
CA ARG A 535 4.32 -8.33 0.95
C ARG A 535 4.99 -8.92 -0.29
N GLY A 536 6.02 -8.23 -0.82
CA GLY A 536 6.85 -8.72 -1.93
C GLY A 536 7.63 -10.00 -1.62
N LEU A 537 7.76 -10.37 -0.35
CA LEU A 537 8.43 -11.61 0.09
C LEU A 537 7.52 -12.83 0.04
N ALA A 538 6.23 -12.67 -0.30
CA ALA A 538 5.28 -13.79 -0.43
C ALA A 538 5.85 -14.93 -1.29
N GLY A 539 5.70 -16.16 -0.80
CA GLY A 539 6.22 -17.37 -1.45
C GLY A 539 7.71 -17.67 -1.25
N LEU A 540 8.51 -16.79 -0.63
CA LEU A 540 9.92 -17.09 -0.31
C LEU A 540 10.04 -18.12 0.80
N ASN A 541 11.15 -18.86 0.81
CA ASN A 541 11.34 -19.98 1.73
C ASN A 541 11.78 -19.55 3.15
N ILE A 542 10.93 -18.74 3.81
CA ILE A 542 11.17 -18.19 5.15
C ILE A 542 11.16 -19.31 6.20
N VAL A 543 12.23 -19.39 7.00
CA VAL A 543 12.38 -20.35 8.11
C VAL A 543 12.44 -19.69 9.49
N GLY A 544 12.48 -18.36 9.54
CA GLY A 544 12.44 -17.56 10.75
C GLY A 544 12.34 -16.08 10.40
N MET A 545 11.78 -15.30 11.32
CA MET A 545 11.52 -13.88 11.11
C MET A 545 11.58 -13.14 12.45
N ASP A 546 12.06 -11.90 12.45
CA ASP A 546 12.02 -11.02 13.62
C ASP A 546 11.68 -9.56 13.29
N VAL A 547 11.27 -8.83 14.34
CA VAL A 547 11.14 -7.38 14.35
C VAL A 547 11.84 -6.86 15.60
N VAL A 548 12.88 -6.04 15.44
CA VAL A 548 13.81 -5.65 16.53
C VAL A 548 13.85 -4.13 16.74
N GLU A 549 14.60 -3.70 17.76
CA GLU A 549 14.91 -2.30 18.11
C GLU A 549 13.73 -1.37 18.46
N VAL A 550 12.50 -1.90 18.58
CA VAL A 550 11.39 -1.14 19.15
C VAL A 550 11.71 -0.78 20.60
N ALA A 551 11.93 0.51 20.88
CA ALA A 551 12.31 1.08 22.17
C ALA A 551 11.21 2.03 22.68
N PRO A 552 10.23 1.51 23.46
CA PRO A 552 9.08 2.28 23.96
C PRO A 552 9.40 3.58 24.70
N PRO A 553 10.51 3.72 25.46
CA PRO A 553 10.86 4.99 26.11
C PRO A 553 11.02 6.19 25.16
N TYR A 554 11.26 5.93 23.87
CA TYR A 554 11.40 6.97 22.84
C TYR A 554 10.23 6.99 21.86
N ASP A 555 9.25 6.10 22.03
CA ASP A 555 8.09 6.05 21.16
C ASP A 555 7.12 7.20 21.47
N HIS A 556 6.35 7.61 20.47
CA HIS A 556 5.38 8.68 20.58
C HIS A 556 4.01 8.19 20.15
N ALA A 557 3.06 8.16 21.10
CA ALA A 557 1.70 7.66 20.87
C ALA A 557 1.68 6.24 20.26
N ASP A 558 2.60 5.38 20.69
CA ASP A 558 2.77 3.98 20.27
C ASP A 558 2.94 3.78 18.75
N ILE A 559 3.33 4.81 17.97
CA ILE A 559 3.41 4.69 16.51
C ILE A 559 4.51 3.71 16.06
N THR A 560 5.62 3.62 16.80
CA THR A 560 6.71 2.70 16.51
C THR A 560 6.31 1.27 16.88
N ALA A 561 5.69 1.09 18.05
CA ALA A 561 5.14 -0.19 18.48
C ALA A 561 4.05 -0.69 17.52
N LEU A 562 3.19 0.20 17.01
CA LEU A 562 2.17 -0.11 16.02
C LEU A 562 2.79 -0.48 14.66
N ALA A 563 3.83 0.24 14.24
CA ALA A 563 4.59 -0.13 13.05
C ALA A 563 5.22 -1.52 13.21
N GLY A 564 5.87 -1.80 14.34
CA GLY A 564 6.46 -3.11 14.64
C GLY A 564 5.42 -4.23 14.68
N ALA A 565 4.26 -4.00 15.28
CA ALA A 565 3.14 -4.95 15.29
C ALA A 565 2.60 -5.22 13.87
N SER A 566 2.49 -4.17 13.05
CA SER A 566 2.01 -4.28 11.66
C SER A 566 3.01 -5.04 10.79
N ILE A 567 4.31 -4.75 10.93
CA ILE A 567 5.40 -5.47 10.25
C ILE A 567 5.39 -6.95 10.65
N ALA A 568 5.26 -7.26 11.95
CA ALA A 568 5.18 -8.65 12.41
C ALA A 568 3.95 -9.39 11.84
N GLN A 569 2.79 -8.73 11.74
CA GLN A 569 1.60 -9.30 11.09
C GLN A 569 1.81 -9.52 9.58
N GLU A 570 2.45 -8.59 8.88
CA GLU A 570 2.79 -8.74 7.46
C GLU A 570 3.81 -9.86 7.22
N LEU A 571 4.82 -10.00 8.08
CA LEU A 571 5.80 -11.10 8.02
C LEU A 571 5.09 -12.46 8.21
N LEU A 572 4.19 -12.53 9.19
CA LEU A 572 3.35 -13.71 9.42
C LEU A 572 2.49 -14.04 8.18
N ALA A 573 1.91 -13.03 7.53
CA ALA A 573 1.12 -13.19 6.32
C ALA A 573 1.97 -13.60 5.10
N ALA A 574 3.17 -13.03 4.94
CA ALA A 574 4.12 -13.43 3.92
C ALA A 574 4.55 -14.89 4.08
N TYR A 575 4.79 -15.35 5.31
CA TYR A 575 5.03 -16.76 5.61
C TYR A 575 3.80 -17.63 5.31
N ALA A 576 2.61 -17.21 5.77
CA ALA A 576 1.34 -17.91 5.55
C ALA A 576 0.96 -18.05 4.07
N SER A 577 1.45 -17.19 3.19
CA SER A 577 1.18 -17.21 1.74
C SER A 577 1.59 -18.54 1.06
N ARG A 578 2.48 -19.31 1.67
CA ARG A 578 2.94 -20.62 1.18
C ARG A 578 2.01 -21.77 1.51
N PHE A 579 1.09 -21.56 2.45
CA PHE A 579 0.19 -22.57 2.95
C PHE A 579 -1.20 -22.32 2.39
N GLN A 580 -1.86 -23.39 1.93
CA GLN A 580 -3.28 -23.35 1.61
C GLN A 580 -4.09 -23.47 2.90
N ALA A 581 -5.31 -22.95 2.93
CA ALA A 581 -6.19 -23.14 4.07
C ALA A 581 -6.44 -24.65 4.28
N SER A 582 -6.22 -25.13 5.52
CA SER A 582 -6.62 -26.47 5.92
C SER A 582 -8.13 -26.61 5.72
N ALA A 583 -8.54 -27.61 4.93
CA ALA A 583 -9.93 -27.84 4.55
C ALA A 583 -10.85 -28.18 5.73
#